data_AF-A0A6G1SHE8-F1
#
_entry.id   AF-A0A6G1SHE8-F1
#
_cell.length_a   1.000
_cell.length_b   1.000
_cell.length_c   1.000
_cell.angle_alpha   90.00
_cell.angle_beta   90.00
_cell.angle_gamma   90.00
#
_symmetry.space_group_name_H-M   'P 1'
#
loop_
_entity.id
_entity.type
_entity.pdbx_description
1 polymer ?
#
loop_
_entity_poly.entity_id
_entity_poly.type
_entity_poly.pdbx_seq_one_letter_code
_entity_poly.pdbx_strand_id
1 'polypeptide(L)'
;AQVAQSRPTNQDGLAALSRNTEQLSEATNYESPPAATSSQITTSQLQNDPIRAIHYHFDQEMEPFMQLHKFKTSQPFTSTDNGNNVTCNDGSPAGYYKRLNNHSKSWIIYLQGGGYCGSEESCQLRWRRSNHLMSSNYWPQTMSVEGILSSEPKDNPYLWNANHIYVPYCSSDSWT
;
A
#
# COMPACT_ATOMS: atom_id res chain seq x y z
N ALA A 1 3.45 41.65 50.62
CA ALA A 1 2.02 41.57 50.27
C ALA A 1 1.82 40.32 49.42
N GLN A 2 1.12 39.33 49.99
CA GLN A 2 0.64 38.15 49.27
C GLN A 2 -0.47 38.58 48.30
N VAL A 3 -0.48 38.05 47.08
CA VAL A 3 -1.72 37.55 46.45
C VAL A 3 -1.34 36.33 45.60
N ALA A 4 -1.71 35.15 46.09
CA ALA A 4 -1.80 33.94 45.29
C ALA A 4 -3.11 33.99 44.49
N GLN A 5 -3.08 33.67 43.19
CA GLN A 5 -4.29 33.41 42.41
C GLN A 5 -4.21 32.02 41.76
N SER A 6 -4.93 31.13 42.43
CA SER A 6 -5.60 29.88 42.06
C SER A 6 -5.54 29.35 40.62
N ARG A 7 -5.24 28.04 40.53
CA ARG A 7 -5.60 27.12 39.42
C ARG A 7 -7.09 27.24 39.07
N PRO A 8 -7.47 27.27 37.78
CA PRO A 8 -8.86 27.07 37.38
C PRO A 8 -9.27 25.61 37.63
N THR A 9 -10.37 25.47 38.36
CA THR A 9 -11.04 24.22 38.71
C THR A 9 -11.76 23.62 37.50
N ASN A 10 -11.58 22.31 37.37
CA ASN A 10 -12.17 21.46 36.36
C ASN A 10 -13.67 21.26 36.65
N GLN A 11 -14.53 22.18 36.22
CA GLN A 11 -15.98 22.02 36.45
C GLN A 11 -16.92 22.58 35.37
N ASP A 12 -16.41 23.12 34.27
CA ASP A 12 -17.25 23.52 33.11
C ASP A 12 -17.26 22.47 31.97
N GLY A 13 -16.63 21.31 32.16
CA GLY A 13 -16.56 20.24 31.15
C GLY A 13 -17.62 19.14 31.26
N LEU A 14 -18.42 19.11 32.33
CA LEU A 14 -19.29 17.98 32.65
C LEU A 14 -20.78 18.17 32.27
N ALA A 15 -21.17 19.34 31.77
CA ALA A 15 -22.54 19.59 31.28
C ALA A 15 -22.71 19.38 29.75
N ALA A 16 -21.61 19.15 29.01
CA ALA A 16 -21.64 18.90 27.57
C ALA A 16 -21.61 17.40 27.20
N LEU A 17 -21.57 16.50 28.20
CA LEU A 17 -21.44 15.05 28.00
C LEU A 17 -22.72 14.24 28.24
N SER A 18 -23.86 14.89 28.49
CA SER A 18 -25.14 14.20 28.74
C SER A 18 -26.20 14.39 27.64
N ARG A 19 -25.87 15.04 26.52
CA ARG A 19 -26.79 15.23 25.38
C ARG A 19 -26.40 14.50 24.09
N ASN A 20 -25.32 13.72 24.12
CA ASN A 20 -24.89 12.94 22.96
C ASN A 20 -25.14 11.42 23.11
N THR A 21 -25.68 10.97 24.24
CA THR A 21 -25.86 9.53 24.52
C THR A 21 -27.20 8.97 24.01
N GLU A 22 -28.13 9.82 23.57
CA GLU A 22 -29.42 9.39 22.97
C GLU A 22 -29.47 9.51 21.44
N GLN A 23 -28.40 9.96 20.77
CA GLN A 23 -28.28 9.92 19.29
C GLN A 23 -27.35 8.83 18.76
N LEU A 24 -26.82 7.97 19.64
CA LEU A 24 -25.87 6.91 19.27
C LEU A 24 -26.52 5.52 19.07
N SER A 25 -27.86 5.42 19.03
CA SER A 25 -28.56 4.14 18.79
C SER A 25 -29.17 3.99 17.38
N GLU A 26 -28.92 4.89 16.44
CA GLU A 26 -29.48 4.81 15.07
C GLU A 26 -28.42 4.66 13.94
N ALA A 27 -27.16 4.39 14.28
CA ALA A 27 -26.07 4.31 13.29
C ALA A 27 -25.47 2.90 13.06
N THR A 28 -26.19 1.81 13.35
CA THR A 28 -25.68 0.43 13.16
C THR A 28 -26.26 -0.33 11.97
N ASN A 29 -26.92 0.33 11.02
CA ASN A 29 -27.30 -0.28 9.75
C ASN A 29 -26.57 0.38 8.58
N TYR A 30 -25.23 0.30 8.57
CA TYR A 30 -24.49 0.42 7.32
C TYR A 30 -24.31 -0.99 6.78
N GLU A 31 -25.28 -1.40 5.97
CA GLU A 31 -25.16 -2.56 5.12
C GLU A 31 -23.87 -2.39 4.30
N SER A 32 -22.98 -3.36 4.35
CA SER A 32 -21.77 -3.34 3.53
C SER A 32 -22.20 -3.13 2.08
N PRO A 33 -21.60 -2.18 1.32
CA PRO A 33 -21.91 -2.08 -0.09
C PRO A 33 -21.67 -3.47 -0.70
N PRO A 34 -22.60 -4.00 -1.51
CA PRO A 34 -22.41 -5.30 -2.12
C PRO A 34 -21.04 -5.28 -2.80
N ALA A 35 -20.24 -6.34 -2.57
CA ALA A 35 -19.02 -6.57 -3.31
C ALA A 35 -19.30 -6.21 -4.76
N ALA A 36 -18.56 -5.23 -5.30
CA ALA A 36 -18.80 -4.72 -6.64
C ALA A 36 -18.84 -5.94 -7.57
N THR A 37 -20.05 -6.32 -7.96
CA THR A 37 -20.26 -7.37 -8.93
C THR A 37 -19.61 -6.81 -10.17
N SER A 38 -18.45 -7.37 -10.52
CA SER A 38 -17.90 -7.27 -11.86
C SER A 38 -19.10 -7.37 -12.79
N SER A 39 -19.42 -6.27 -13.48
CA SER A 39 -20.60 -6.19 -14.32
C SER A 39 -20.46 -7.30 -15.34
N GLN A 40 -21.12 -8.43 -15.10
CA GLN A 40 -20.98 -9.61 -15.92
C GLN A 40 -21.58 -9.26 -17.27
N ILE A 41 -20.70 -8.94 -18.23
CA ILE A 41 -21.05 -8.78 -19.63
C ILE A 41 -21.63 -10.12 -20.06
N THR A 42 -22.91 -10.14 -20.42
CA THR A 42 -23.58 -11.37 -20.83
C THR A 42 -22.92 -11.91 -22.10
N THR A 43 -22.88 -13.23 -22.28
CA THR A 43 -22.33 -13.89 -23.47
C THR A 43 -22.92 -13.35 -24.78
N SER A 44 -24.18 -12.88 -24.73
CA SER A 44 -24.88 -12.21 -25.83
C SER A 44 -24.34 -10.84 -26.21
N GLN A 45 -23.67 -10.13 -25.30
CA GLN A 45 -23.02 -8.83 -25.55
C GLN A 45 -21.61 -8.96 -26.12
N LEU A 46 -20.93 -10.09 -25.87
CA LEU A 46 -19.60 -10.41 -26.42
C LEU A 46 -19.67 -10.86 -27.89
N GLN A 47 -20.79 -11.45 -28.32
CA GLN A 47 -20.96 -11.94 -29.70
C GLN A 47 -21.16 -10.84 -30.75
N ASN A 48 -21.54 -9.62 -30.35
CA ASN A 48 -21.90 -8.55 -31.29
C ASN A 48 -20.83 -7.45 -31.42
N ASP A 49 -19.75 -7.53 -30.64
CA ASP A 49 -18.66 -6.54 -30.66
C ASP A 49 -17.30 -7.24 -30.46
N PRO A 50 -16.54 -7.47 -31.54
CA PRO A 50 -15.25 -8.15 -31.47
C PRO A 50 -14.20 -7.35 -30.68
N ILE A 51 -14.30 -6.02 -30.59
CA ILE A 51 -13.38 -5.20 -29.79
C ILE A 51 -13.68 -5.40 -28.30
N ARG A 52 -14.96 -5.41 -27.93
CA ARG A 52 -15.39 -5.68 -26.55
C ARG A 52 -15.03 -7.09 -26.08
N ALA A 53 -15.09 -8.07 -26.99
CA ALA A 53 -14.66 -9.44 -26.71
C ALA A 53 -13.14 -9.54 -26.48
N ILE A 54 -12.33 -8.82 -27.26
CA ILE A 54 -10.87 -8.75 -27.07
C ILE A 54 -10.52 -8.09 -25.74
N HIS A 55 -11.15 -6.95 -25.40
CA HIS A 55 -10.95 -6.29 -24.11
C HIS A 55 -11.29 -7.22 -22.93
N TYR A 56 -12.43 -7.91 -23.00
CA TYR A 56 -12.85 -8.83 -21.96
C TYR A 56 -11.91 -10.05 -21.82
N HIS A 57 -11.35 -10.54 -22.93
CA HIS A 57 -10.35 -11.59 -22.90
C HIS A 57 -9.05 -11.12 -22.24
N PHE A 58 -8.62 -9.88 -22.50
CA PHE A 58 -7.47 -9.28 -21.82
C PHE A 58 -7.70 -9.05 -20.32
N ASP A 59 -8.91 -8.67 -19.91
CA ASP A 59 -9.27 -8.49 -18.50
C ASP A 59 -9.20 -9.80 -17.70
N GLN A 60 -9.44 -10.95 -18.33
CA GLN A 60 -9.41 -12.26 -17.65
C GLN A 60 -8.01 -12.82 -17.40
N GLU A 61 -6.97 -12.29 -18.04
CA GLU A 61 -5.59 -12.80 -17.90
C GLU A 61 -4.76 -12.04 -16.86
N MET A 62 -5.25 -10.91 -16.36
CA MET A 62 -4.48 -10.08 -15.44
C MET A 62 -4.75 -10.46 -13.98
N GLU A 63 -3.74 -11.01 -13.31
CA GLU A 63 -3.80 -11.39 -11.90
C GLU A 63 -4.28 -10.23 -11.01
N PRO A 64 -5.31 -10.38 -10.16
CA PRO A 64 -5.84 -9.26 -9.38
C PRO A 64 -4.81 -8.71 -8.38
N PHE A 65 -3.88 -9.55 -7.92
CA PHE A 65 -2.88 -9.20 -6.94
C PHE A 65 -1.48 -9.14 -7.54
N MET A 66 -0.69 -8.17 -7.08
CA MET A 66 0.74 -8.13 -7.37
C MET A 66 1.46 -9.16 -6.48
N GLN A 67 2.44 -9.86 -7.04
CA GLN A 67 3.18 -10.95 -6.39
C GLN A 67 4.56 -10.47 -5.94
N LEU A 68 4.96 -10.80 -4.71
CA LEU A 68 6.26 -10.43 -4.15
C LEU A 68 7.40 -11.21 -4.82
N HIS A 69 8.44 -10.49 -5.22
CA HIS A 69 9.71 -11.04 -5.68
C HIS A 69 10.86 -10.43 -4.88
N LYS A 70 11.53 -11.24 -4.06
CA LYS A 70 12.70 -10.82 -3.29
C LYS A 70 14.00 -11.10 -4.05
N PHE A 71 14.98 -10.22 -3.91
CA PHE A 71 16.33 -10.45 -4.42
C PHE A 71 16.99 -11.59 -3.64
N LYS A 72 17.77 -12.42 -4.35
CA LYS A 72 18.54 -13.49 -3.72
C LYS A 72 19.70 -12.87 -2.96
N THR A 73 19.74 -13.05 -1.66
CA THR A 73 20.88 -12.66 -0.84
C THR A 73 21.80 -13.87 -0.72
N SER A 74 23.00 -13.77 -1.30
CA SER A 74 24.00 -14.83 -1.15
C SER A 74 24.65 -14.70 0.22
N GLN A 75 24.28 -15.60 1.16
CA GLN A 75 24.91 -15.80 2.47
C GLN A 75 24.65 -14.68 3.52
N PRO A 76 24.76 -14.99 4.83
CA PRO A 76 24.72 -13.97 5.88
C PRO A 76 25.81 -12.92 5.67
N PHE A 77 25.49 -11.66 5.98
CA PHE A 77 26.35 -10.49 5.82
C PHE A 77 27.76 -10.77 6.37
N THR A 78 28.71 -11.02 5.47
CA THR A 78 30.14 -11.04 5.78
C THR A 78 30.74 -9.75 5.22
N SER A 79 31.77 -9.22 5.88
CA SER A 79 32.42 -7.94 5.53
C SER A 79 33.13 -7.93 4.16
N THR A 80 32.92 -8.95 3.33
CA THR A 80 33.53 -9.19 2.02
C THR A 80 32.47 -9.39 0.93
N ASP A 81 31.25 -8.90 1.14
CA ASP A 81 30.19 -8.99 0.14
C ASP A 81 30.51 -8.06 -1.04
N ASN A 82 30.66 -8.62 -2.24
CA ASN A 82 31.10 -7.94 -3.47
C ASN A 82 30.01 -7.03 -4.07
N GLY A 83 29.16 -6.40 -3.24
CA GLY A 83 28.09 -5.50 -3.69
C GLY A 83 26.89 -6.20 -4.34
N ASN A 84 26.76 -7.52 -4.19
CA ASN A 84 25.68 -8.31 -4.82
C ASN A 84 24.46 -8.53 -3.92
N ASN A 85 24.43 -7.88 -2.76
CA ASN A 85 23.41 -8.09 -1.74
C ASN A 85 22.53 -6.85 -1.62
N VAL A 86 21.33 -6.94 -2.19
CA VAL A 86 20.34 -5.86 -2.20
C VAL A 86 19.42 -6.04 -1.00
N THR A 87 19.66 -5.26 0.05
CA THR A 87 18.98 -5.42 1.34
C THR A 87 18.25 -4.16 1.79
N CYS A 88 17.30 -4.34 2.70
CA CYS A 88 16.72 -3.26 3.50
C CYS A 88 17.68 -2.79 4.60
N ASN A 89 17.29 -1.76 5.36
CA ASN A 89 18.10 -1.22 6.45
C ASN A 89 18.46 -2.26 7.53
N ASP A 90 17.60 -3.24 7.79
CA ASP A 90 17.85 -4.31 8.77
C ASP A 90 18.61 -5.53 8.21
N GLY A 91 19.08 -5.45 6.96
CA GLY A 91 19.76 -6.54 6.27
C GLY A 91 18.83 -7.61 5.69
N SER A 92 17.52 -7.50 5.85
CA SER A 92 16.58 -8.41 5.20
C SER A 92 16.58 -8.22 3.67
N PRO A 93 16.32 -9.28 2.87
CA PRO A 93 16.32 -9.21 1.41
C PRO A 93 15.29 -8.21 0.87
N ALA A 94 15.74 -7.17 0.16
CA ALA A 94 14.83 -6.26 -0.52
C ALA A 94 14.12 -6.95 -1.69
N GLY A 95 13.17 -6.28 -2.30
CA GLY A 95 12.37 -6.84 -3.39
C GLY A 95 11.36 -5.87 -3.96
N TYR A 96 10.49 -6.39 -4.81
CA TYR A 96 9.41 -5.65 -5.44
C TYR A 96 8.21 -6.56 -5.65
N TYR A 97 7.03 -5.96 -5.75
CA TYR A 97 5.84 -6.67 -6.21
C TYR A 97 5.69 -6.46 -7.71
N LYS A 98 5.23 -7.49 -8.40
CA LYS A 98 4.99 -7.44 -9.84
C LYS A 98 3.62 -7.99 -10.21
N ARG A 99 3.03 -7.40 -11.24
CA ARG A 99 1.94 -7.95 -12.02
C ARG A 99 2.27 -7.74 -13.49
N LEU A 100 2.40 -8.84 -14.23
CA LEU A 100 2.87 -8.82 -15.60
C LEU A 100 1.68 -9.02 -16.54
N ASN A 101 1.74 -8.31 -17.67
CA ASN A 101 0.88 -8.53 -18.82
C ASN A 101 1.79 -8.82 -20.01
N ASN A 102 1.87 -10.08 -20.42
CA ASN A 102 2.75 -10.53 -21.51
C ASN A 102 2.41 -9.90 -22.86
N HIS A 103 1.21 -9.34 -23.02
CA HIS A 103 0.77 -8.65 -24.22
C HIS A 103 1.01 -7.14 -24.19
N SER A 104 1.42 -6.60 -23.04
CA SER A 104 1.73 -5.19 -22.87
C SER A 104 3.21 -4.90 -23.01
N LYS A 105 3.53 -3.86 -23.79
CA LYS A 105 4.90 -3.31 -23.88
C LYS A 105 5.14 -2.17 -22.90
N SER A 106 4.10 -1.70 -22.23
CA SER A 106 4.16 -0.60 -21.28
C SER A 106 4.54 -1.11 -19.90
N TRP A 107 5.33 -0.32 -19.18
CA TRP A 107 5.78 -0.60 -17.82
C TRP A 107 5.56 0.63 -16.95
N ILE A 108 5.13 0.40 -15.72
CA ILE A 108 5.14 1.41 -14.66
C ILE A 108 5.82 0.85 -13.44
N ILE A 109 6.78 1.62 -12.93
CA ILE A 109 7.52 1.32 -11.71
C ILE A 109 7.17 2.41 -10.70
N TYR A 110 6.52 2.00 -9.62
CA TYR A 110 6.15 2.88 -8.52
C TYR A 110 7.12 2.69 -7.37
N LEU A 111 7.76 3.77 -6.94
CA LEU A 111 8.63 3.80 -5.77
C LEU A 111 7.84 4.33 -4.57
N GLN A 112 7.69 3.51 -3.54
CA GLN A 112 7.00 3.94 -2.31
C GLN A 112 7.78 5.11 -1.67
N GLY A 113 7.05 6.08 -1.09
CA GLY A 113 7.64 7.13 -0.25
C GLY A 113 7.75 6.70 1.22
N GLY A 114 8.12 7.63 2.10
CA GLY A 114 8.06 7.38 3.55
C GLY A 114 9.06 8.13 4.42
N GLY A 115 9.54 9.30 4.00
CA GLY A 115 10.58 10.05 4.73
C GLY A 115 11.96 9.40 4.66
N TYR A 116 12.89 9.79 5.53
CA TYR A 116 14.25 9.26 5.56
C TYR A 116 14.84 9.36 6.97
N CYS A 117 16.04 8.83 7.17
CA CYS A 117 16.85 9.08 8.36
C CYS A 117 18.33 9.31 7.96
N GLY A 118 19.02 10.23 8.62
CA GLY A 118 20.37 10.68 8.23
C GLY A 118 21.45 10.55 9.29
N SER A 119 21.06 10.24 10.53
CA SER A 119 21.95 9.94 11.66
C SER A 119 21.55 8.64 12.34
N GLU A 120 22.49 8.00 13.03
CA GLU A 120 22.22 6.75 13.76
C GLU A 120 21.04 6.91 14.74
N GLU A 121 21.01 7.99 15.53
CA GLU A 121 19.91 8.30 16.44
C GLU A 121 18.56 8.44 15.71
N SER A 122 18.54 9.17 14.58
CA SER A 122 17.32 9.33 13.80
C SER A 122 16.83 8.01 13.19
N CYS A 123 17.74 7.13 12.77
CA CYS A 123 17.39 5.82 12.23
C CYS A 123 16.93 4.85 13.32
N GLN A 124 17.52 4.89 14.51
CA GLN A 124 17.01 4.14 15.67
C GLN A 124 15.61 4.60 16.08
N LEU A 125 15.34 5.90 16.04
CA LEU A 125 14.00 6.44 16.30
C LEU A 125 13.01 5.99 15.22
N ARG A 126 13.41 6.04 13.95
CA ARG A 126 12.62 5.57 12.82
C ARG A 126 12.29 4.08 12.95
N TRP A 127 13.27 3.25 13.33
CA TRP A 127 13.06 1.82 13.57
C TRP A 127 11.95 1.57 14.60
N ARG A 128 11.96 2.32 15.72
CA ARG A 128 10.94 2.19 16.77
C ARG A 128 9.54 2.62 16.32
N ARG A 129 9.44 3.57 15.39
CA ARG A 129 8.15 4.16 14.96
C ARG A 129 7.60 3.57 13.66
N SER A 130 8.46 3.08 12.78
CA SER A 130 8.14 2.76 11.38
C SER A 130 9.07 1.69 10.81
N ASN A 131 9.33 0.62 11.56
CA ASN A 131 10.15 -0.51 11.11
C ASN A 131 9.68 -1.15 9.79
N HIS A 132 8.39 -1.07 9.46
CA HIS A 132 7.84 -1.56 8.18
C HIS A 132 8.42 -0.83 6.95
N LEU A 133 9.03 0.36 7.13
CA LEU A 133 9.78 1.10 6.10
C LEU A 133 11.29 0.92 6.21
N MET A 134 11.74 -0.11 6.94
CA MET A 134 13.15 -0.42 7.19
C MET A 134 13.44 -1.94 7.10
N SER A 135 12.41 -2.76 6.90
CA SER A 135 12.48 -4.21 6.89
C SER A 135 11.51 -4.81 5.89
N SER A 136 11.92 -5.91 5.25
CA SER A 136 11.07 -6.73 4.37
C SER A 136 10.52 -7.98 5.05
N ASN A 137 10.83 -8.23 6.33
CA ASN A 137 10.52 -9.51 6.99
C ASN A 137 9.02 -9.78 7.11
N TYR A 138 8.20 -8.74 7.04
CA TYR A 138 6.74 -8.81 7.21
C TYR A 138 5.96 -8.43 5.95
N TRP A 139 6.64 -8.36 4.80
CA TRP A 139 5.95 -8.11 3.54
C TRP A 139 5.06 -9.31 3.16
N PRO A 140 3.76 -9.10 2.87
CA PRO A 140 2.90 -10.17 2.41
C PRO A 140 3.38 -10.71 1.05
N GLN A 141 3.02 -11.95 0.73
CA GLN A 141 3.37 -12.54 -0.58
C GLN A 141 2.63 -11.87 -1.73
N THR A 142 1.47 -11.26 -1.44
CA THR A 142 0.61 -10.61 -2.43
C THR A 142 0.10 -9.29 -1.90
N MET A 143 -0.14 -8.32 -2.78
CA MET A 143 -0.80 -7.06 -2.43
C MET A 143 -1.76 -6.60 -3.52
N SER A 144 -2.80 -5.86 -3.10
CA SER A 144 -3.63 -5.06 -4.00
C SER A 144 -3.21 -3.60 -3.89
N VAL A 145 -3.24 -2.88 -5.01
CA VAL A 145 -2.86 -1.46 -5.08
C VAL A 145 -3.90 -0.72 -5.92
N GLU A 146 -4.37 0.41 -5.40
CA GLU A 146 -5.33 1.27 -6.08
C GLU A 146 -4.62 2.34 -6.95
N GLY A 147 -5.41 3.19 -7.59
CA GLY A 147 -4.92 4.32 -8.38
C GLY A 147 -4.10 3.87 -9.59
N ILE A 148 -2.94 4.48 -9.82
CA ILE A 148 -2.14 4.26 -11.04
C ILE A 148 -1.57 2.85 -11.20
N LEU A 149 -1.59 2.05 -10.12
CA LEU A 149 -1.23 0.64 -10.15
C LEU A 149 -2.47 -0.27 -10.03
N SER A 150 -3.68 0.25 -10.15
CA SER A 150 -4.88 -0.61 -10.24
C SER A 150 -4.90 -1.33 -11.58
N SER A 151 -5.37 -2.59 -11.56
CA SER A 151 -5.71 -3.37 -12.76
C SER A 151 -7.12 -3.04 -13.27
N GLU A 152 -7.91 -2.28 -12.51
CA GLU A 152 -9.28 -1.94 -12.89
C GLU A 152 -9.28 -0.73 -13.83
N PRO A 153 -9.84 -0.84 -15.05
CA PRO A 153 -9.94 0.28 -15.99
C PRO A 153 -10.69 1.50 -15.41
N LYS A 154 -11.62 1.26 -14.48
CA LYS A 154 -12.37 2.32 -13.79
C LYS A 154 -11.45 3.21 -12.94
N ASP A 155 -10.47 2.61 -12.28
CA ASP A 155 -9.57 3.31 -11.36
C ASP A 155 -8.29 3.77 -12.07
N ASN A 156 -7.89 3.07 -13.13
CA ASN A 156 -6.68 3.33 -13.90
C ASN A 156 -6.96 3.34 -15.42
N PRO A 157 -7.68 4.33 -15.96
CA PRO A 157 -8.18 4.31 -17.34
C PRO A 157 -7.10 4.25 -18.42
N TYR A 158 -5.86 4.59 -18.09
CA TYR A 158 -4.76 4.70 -19.06
C TYR A 158 -3.72 3.58 -18.95
N LEU A 159 -3.45 3.08 -17.75
CA LEU A 159 -2.34 2.15 -17.49
C LEU A 159 -2.79 0.86 -16.79
N TRP A 160 -4.09 0.59 -16.72
CA TRP A 160 -4.62 -0.63 -16.10
C TRP A 160 -4.06 -1.91 -16.74
N ASN A 161 -3.71 -1.86 -18.03
CA ASN A 161 -3.17 -3.01 -18.76
C ASN A 161 -1.63 -3.02 -18.89
N ALA A 162 -0.91 -2.10 -18.24
CA ALA A 162 0.55 -2.09 -18.24
C ALA A 162 1.13 -3.23 -17.39
N ASN A 163 2.44 -3.49 -17.53
CA ASN A 163 3.17 -4.25 -16.52
C ASN A 163 3.38 -3.34 -15.29
N HIS A 164 2.94 -3.77 -14.11
CA HIS A 164 3.03 -3.00 -12.88
C HIS A 164 4.13 -3.53 -11.98
N ILE A 165 4.98 -2.63 -11.49
CA ILE A 165 5.99 -2.89 -10.47
C ILE A 165 5.77 -1.93 -9.30
N TYR A 166 5.68 -2.45 -8.10
CA TYR A 166 5.67 -1.68 -6.86
C TYR A 166 6.93 -2.01 -6.07
N VAL A 167 7.75 -1.01 -5.77
CA VAL A 167 8.98 -1.17 -4.98
C VAL A 167 8.71 -0.60 -3.59
N PRO A 168 8.54 -1.45 -2.56
CA PRO A 168 8.36 -0.96 -1.21
C PRO A 168 9.65 -0.31 -0.71
N TYR A 169 9.49 0.74 0.07
CA TYR A 169 10.59 1.55 0.55
C TYR A 169 11.09 1.01 1.88
N CYS A 170 12.31 0.47 1.88
CA CYS A 170 12.93 -0.10 3.09
C CYS A 170 14.38 0.34 3.32
N SER A 171 14.84 1.36 2.59
CA SER A 171 16.23 1.85 2.62
C SER A 171 16.40 3.15 3.39
N SER A 172 15.32 3.91 3.65
CA SER A 172 15.34 5.16 4.43
C SER A 172 16.29 6.26 3.92
N ASP A 173 16.73 6.16 2.66
CA ASP A 173 17.74 7.01 2.00
C ASP A 173 17.16 7.92 0.90
N SER A 174 15.84 7.93 0.72
CA SER A 174 15.18 8.64 -0.38
C SER A 174 15.63 8.18 -1.78
N TRP A 175 16.04 6.92 -1.92
CA TRP A 175 16.50 6.30 -3.17
C TRP A 175 17.82 6.84 -3.71
N THR A 176 18.78 7.18 -2.84
CA THR A 176 20.12 7.71 -3.19
C THR A 176 21.27 6.86 -2.70
#